data_AF-A0A1W9U720-F1
#
_entry.id   AF-A0A1W9U720-F1
#
_cell.length_a   1.000
_cell.length_b   1.000
_cell.length_c   1.000
_cell.angle_alpha   90.00
_cell.angle_beta   90.00
_cell.angle_gamma   90.00
#
_symmetry.space_group_name_H-M   'P 1'
#
loop_
_entity.id
_entity.type
_entity.pdbx_description
1 polymer ?
#
loop_
_entity_poly.entity_id
_entity_poly.type
_entity_poly.pdbx_seq_one_letter_code
_entity_poly.pdbx_strand_id
1 'polypeptide(L)'
;MKSILKRLDYLTQSTRGLLLMATAWDALIIALLGMLSGPMKQIITLPITLVEAERVGRIIMLYHSLAIPFVAAITYLILDMVPTSEDLARAIRRVITPGYMLVSIGGLTFAYLGHNWIFHGIFLLGQSLVFYAGVLLAVGLWPWRHPNTESSP
;
A
#
# COMPACT_ATOMS: atom_id res chain seq x y z
N MET A 1 26.39 2.90 -9.51
CA MET A 1 25.20 3.80 -9.67
C MET A 1 24.24 3.36 -10.78
N LYS A 2 24.63 3.27 -12.06
CA LYS A 2 23.70 2.92 -13.17
C LYS A 2 22.91 1.61 -12.96
N SER A 3 23.53 0.58 -12.38
CA SER A 3 22.86 -0.71 -12.08
C SER A 3 21.80 -0.61 -10.98
N ILE A 4 22.03 0.21 -9.96
CA ILE A 4 21.06 0.43 -8.86
C ILE A 4 19.85 1.19 -9.38
N LEU A 5 20.06 2.22 -10.20
CA LEU A 5 18.98 2.99 -10.83
C LEU A 5 18.08 2.09 -11.70
N LYS A 6 18.68 1.24 -12.55
CA LYS A 6 17.90 0.27 -13.36
C LYS A 6 17.05 -0.69 -12.52
N ARG A 7 17.54 -1.11 -11.35
CA ARG A 7 16.79 -1.98 -10.43
C ARG A 7 15.64 -1.22 -9.76
N LEU A 8 15.86 0.04 -9.36
CA LEU A 8 14.81 0.90 -8.81
C LEU A 8 13.74 1.20 -9.86
N ASP A 9 14.14 1.48 -11.09
CA ASP A 9 13.21 1.69 -12.22
C ASP A 9 12.36 0.43 -12.45
N TYR A 10 12.99 -0.75 -12.46
CA TYR A 10 12.26 -2.02 -12.59
C TYR A 10 11.23 -2.20 -11.46
N LEU A 11 11.65 -2.01 -10.20
CA LEU A 11 10.79 -2.20 -9.03
C LEU A 11 9.63 -1.21 -8.95
N THR A 12 9.80 -0.01 -9.50
CA THR A 12 8.82 1.09 -9.36
C THR A 12 7.98 1.35 -10.61
N GLN A 13 8.38 0.85 -11.78
CA GLN A 13 7.68 1.14 -13.04
C GLN A 13 7.06 -0.09 -13.71
N SER A 14 7.61 -1.29 -13.49
CA SER A 14 7.05 -2.51 -14.06
C SER A 14 5.99 -3.13 -13.16
N THR A 15 4.95 -3.71 -13.75
CA THR A 15 3.89 -4.43 -13.01
C THR A 15 4.49 -5.51 -12.12
N ARG A 16 5.42 -6.32 -12.65
CA ARG A 16 6.10 -7.39 -11.88
C ARG A 16 6.91 -6.84 -10.71
N GLY A 17 7.61 -5.73 -10.89
CA GLY A 17 8.36 -5.06 -9.84
C GLY A 17 7.46 -4.52 -8.72
N LEU A 18 6.35 -3.88 -9.10
CA LEU A 18 5.37 -3.33 -8.17
C LEU A 18 4.64 -4.43 -7.37
N LEU A 19 4.31 -5.55 -8.01
CA LEU A 19 3.74 -6.72 -7.33
C LEU A 19 4.72 -7.37 -6.36
N LEU A 20 6.00 -7.46 -6.74
CA LEU A 20 7.06 -7.94 -5.85
C LEU A 20 7.19 -7.01 -4.64
N MET A 21 7.17 -5.70 -4.85
CA MET A 21 7.20 -4.72 -3.75
C MET A 21 6.02 -4.87 -2.81
N ALA A 22 4.78 -4.92 -3.32
CA ALA A 22 3.59 -5.05 -2.49
C ALA A 22 3.58 -6.36 -1.68
N THR A 23 3.94 -7.48 -2.34
CA THR A 23 4.03 -8.79 -1.66
C THR A 23 5.13 -8.80 -0.59
N ALA A 24 6.31 -8.27 -0.91
CA ALA A 24 7.41 -8.19 0.04
C ALA A 24 7.08 -7.27 1.23
N TRP A 25 6.32 -6.20 0.97
CA TRP A 25 5.85 -5.27 2.00
C TRP A 25 4.91 -5.94 2.99
N ASP A 26 3.88 -6.65 2.51
CA ASP A 26 2.96 -7.39 3.38
C ASP A 26 3.68 -8.52 4.13
N ALA A 27 4.57 -9.27 3.45
CA ALA A 27 5.37 -10.31 4.09
C ALA A 27 6.23 -9.75 5.24
N LEU A 28 6.84 -8.57 5.04
CA LEU A 28 7.59 -7.89 6.09
C LEU A 28 6.69 -7.49 7.26
N ILE A 29 5.53 -6.90 7.00
CA ILE A 29 4.58 -6.51 8.05
C ILE A 29 4.14 -7.74 8.86
N ILE A 30 3.75 -8.82 8.18
CA ILE A 30 3.32 -10.07 8.82
C ILE A 30 4.45 -10.65 9.67
N ALA A 31 5.69 -10.68 9.15
CA ALA A 31 6.85 -11.17 9.89
C ALA A 31 7.08 -10.34 11.15
N LEU A 32 7.01 -9.01 11.06
CA LEU A 32 7.20 -8.12 12.20
C LEU A 32 6.10 -8.30 13.26
N LEU A 33 4.84 -8.37 12.84
CA LEU A 33 3.71 -8.55 13.75
C LEU A 33 3.66 -9.96 14.34
N GLY A 34 4.18 -10.96 13.63
CA GLY A 34 4.32 -12.33 14.13
C GLY A 34 5.17 -12.40 15.41
N MET A 35 6.12 -11.48 15.58
CA MET A 35 6.91 -11.35 16.81
C MET A 35 6.07 -10.94 18.03
N LEU A 36 4.89 -10.34 17.83
CA LEU A 36 3.95 -9.97 18.90
C LEU A 36 3.00 -11.11 19.30
N SER A 37 3.08 -12.26 18.62
CA SER A 37 2.23 -13.41 18.92
C SER A 37 2.47 -14.00 20.32
N GLY A 38 1.47 -14.68 20.86
CA GLY A 38 1.54 -15.32 22.18
C GLY A 38 2.76 -16.24 22.36
N PRO A 39 3.03 -17.17 21.43
CA PRO A 39 4.23 -18.02 21.49
C PRO A 39 5.54 -17.22 21.47
N MET A 40 5.62 -16.14 20.69
CA MET A 40 6.83 -15.33 20.57
C MET A 40 7.15 -14.50 21.81
N LYS A 41 6.15 -14.14 22.63
CA LYS A 41 6.38 -13.46 23.92
C LYS A 41 7.27 -14.26 24.89
N GLN A 42 7.34 -15.58 24.73
CA GLN A 42 8.21 -16.43 25.55
C GLN A 42 9.69 -16.33 25.14
N ILE A 43 9.96 -15.84 23.93
CA ILE A 43 11.31 -15.78 23.34
C ILE A 43 11.78 -14.33 23.25
N ILE A 44 10.91 -13.41 22.84
CA ILE A 44 11.21 -12.00 22.61
C ILE A 44 10.20 -11.15 23.39
N THR A 45 10.70 -10.24 24.23
CA THR A 45 9.87 -9.26 24.93
C THR A 45 10.06 -7.89 24.29
N LEU A 46 8.98 -7.37 23.69
CA LEU A 46 8.94 -6.01 23.14
C LEU A 46 8.28 -5.06 24.14
N PRO A 47 8.73 -3.80 24.25
CA PRO A 47 8.18 -2.81 25.19
C PRO A 47 6.86 -2.21 24.67
N ILE A 48 5.91 -3.08 24.29
CA ILE A 48 4.60 -2.71 23.75
C ILE A 48 3.52 -3.24 24.69
N THR A 49 2.70 -2.33 25.22
CA THR A 49 1.53 -2.67 26.05
C THR A 49 0.28 -2.72 25.18
N LEU A 50 -0.44 -3.83 25.25
CA LEU A 50 -1.69 -4.00 24.49
C LEU A 50 -2.87 -3.86 25.45
N VAL A 51 -3.50 -2.68 25.45
CA VAL A 51 -4.69 -2.41 26.25
C VAL A 51 -5.92 -2.94 25.53
N GLU A 52 -6.83 -3.60 26.26
CA GLU A 52 -8.03 -4.22 25.69
C GLU A 52 -9.03 -3.19 25.16
N ALA A 53 -9.17 -2.04 25.84
CA ALA A 53 -10.03 -0.94 25.41
C ALA A 53 -9.66 -0.39 24.00
N GLU A 54 -8.41 -0.56 23.58
CA GLU A 54 -7.89 -0.09 22.29
C GLU A 54 -7.93 -1.19 21.20
N ARG A 55 -8.37 -2.41 21.54
CA ARG A 55 -8.34 -3.58 20.65
C ARG A 55 -9.04 -3.32 19.32
N VAL A 56 -10.24 -2.74 19.36
CA VAL A 56 -11.06 -2.53 18.15
C VAL A 56 -10.35 -1.58 17.19
N GLY A 57 -9.85 -0.45 17.69
CA GLY A 57 -9.10 0.51 16.88
C GLY A 57 -7.84 -0.11 16.26
N ARG A 58 -7.09 -0.88 17.04
CA ARG A 58 -5.89 -1.59 16.56
C ARG A 58 -6.20 -2.63 15.49
N ILE A 59 -7.31 -3.38 15.61
CA ILE A 59 -7.74 -4.33 14.58
C ILE A 59 -8.10 -3.59 13.28
N ILE A 60 -8.80 -2.46 13.37
CA ILE A 60 -9.14 -1.64 12.20
C ILE A 60 -7.88 -1.14 11.50
N MET A 61 -6.92 -0.59 12.26
CA MET A 61 -5.66 -0.13 11.69
C MET A 61 -4.89 -1.26 11.03
N LEU A 62 -4.73 -2.39 11.74
CA LEU A 62 -4.04 -3.57 11.24
C LEU A 62 -4.66 -4.08 9.94
N TYR A 63 -5.99 -4.19 9.89
CA TYR A 63 -6.72 -4.61 8.70
C TYR A 63 -6.38 -3.71 7.51
N HIS A 64 -6.46 -2.38 7.66
CA HIS A 64 -6.14 -1.47 6.57
C HIS A 64 -4.66 -1.49 6.19
N SER A 65 -3.77 -1.59 7.18
CA SER A 65 -2.32 -1.65 6.95
C SER A 65 -1.88 -2.86 6.13
N LEU A 66 -2.65 -3.97 6.14
CA LEU A 66 -2.41 -5.16 5.31
C LEU A 66 -3.30 -5.21 4.06
N ALA A 67 -4.53 -4.73 4.13
CA ALA A 67 -5.47 -4.82 3.01
C ALA A 67 -5.14 -3.82 1.89
N ILE A 68 -4.67 -2.63 2.22
CA ILE A 68 -4.43 -1.57 1.22
C ILE A 68 -3.26 -1.90 0.26
N PRO A 69 -2.12 -2.48 0.70
CA PRO A 69 -1.11 -3.00 -0.21
C PRO A 69 -1.66 -4.06 -1.19
N PHE A 70 -2.56 -4.94 -0.72
CA PHE A 70 -3.23 -5.92 -1.56
C PHE A 70 -4.16 -5.26 -2.60
N VAL A 71 -4.91 -4.22 -2.22
CA VAL A 71 -5.71 -3.40 -3.15
C VAL A 71 -4.81 -2.75 -4.21
N ALA A 72 -3.64 -2.27 -3.82
CA ALA A 72 -2.67 -1.72 -4.77
C ALA A 72 -2.15 -2.79 -5.75
N ALA A 73 -1.87 -4.00 -5.27
CA ALA A 73 -1.46 -5.13 -6.12
C ALA A 73 -2.52 -5.47 -7.18
N ILE A 74 -3.80 -5.56 -6.78
CA ILE A 74 -4.91 -5.77 -7.71
C ILE A 74 -4.99 -4.62 -8.73
N THR A 75 -4.82 -3.38 -8.29
CA THR A 75 -4.81 -2.21 -9.18
C THR A 75 -3.71 -2.30 -10.24
N TYR A 76 -2.51 -2.77 -9.87
CA TYR A 76 -1.43 -2.98 -10.84
C TYR A 76 -1.79 -4.04 -11.88
N LEU A 77 -2.42 -5.14 -11.47
CA LEU A 77 -2.91 -6.18 -12.39
C LEU A 77 -3.97 -5.65 -13.34
N ILE A 78 -4.93 -4.85 -12.84
CA ILE A 78 -5.95 -4.23 -13.68
C ILE A 78 -5.31 -3.35 -14.76
N LEU A 79 -4.34 -2.51 -14.38
CA LEU A 79 -3.62 -1.64 -15.32
C LEU A 79 -2.76 -2.41 -16.33
N ASP A 80 -2.41 -3.66 -16.05
CA ASP A 80 -1.64 -4.53 -16.95
C ASP A 80 -2.56 -5.27 -17.95
N MET A 81 -3.79 -5.59 -17.53
CA MET A 81 -4.74 -6.36 -18.32
C MET A 81 -5.72 -5.49 -19.12
N VAL A 82 -6.02 -4.28 -18.67
CA VAL A 82 -7.06 -3.43 -19.27
C VAL A 82 -6.43 -2.20 -19.94
N PRO A 83 -6.75 -1.94 -21.23
CA PRO A 83 -6.22 -0.78 -21.95
C PRO A 83 -6.48 0.54 -21.21
N THR A 84 -5.41 1.18 -20.76
CA THR A 84 -5.42 2.47 -20.06
C THR A 84 -4.31 3.33 -20.65
N SER A 85 -4.49 4.64 -20.80
CA SER A 85 -3.39 5.49 -21.26
C SER A 85 -2.18 5.38 -20.33
N GLU A 86 -0.98 5.35 -20.91
CA GLU A 86 0.27 5.22 -20.18
C GLU A 86 0.46 6.32 -19.13
N ASP A 87 0.06 7.56 -19.45
CA ASP A 87 0.14 8.66 -18.50
C ASP A 87 -0.78 8.49 -17.30
N LEU A 88 -2.02 8.00 -17.52
CA LEU A 88 -2.96 7.74 -16.44
C LEU A 88 -2.52 6.55 -15.59
N ALA A 89 -2.09 5.45 -16.22
CA ALA A 89 -1.55 4.29 -15.52
C ALA A 89 -0.33 4.67 -14.67
N ARG A 90 0.57 5.50 -15.21
CA ARG A 90 1.73 6.02 -14.49
C ARG A 90 1.32 6.92 -13.33
N ALA A 91 0.34 7.80 -13.51
CA ALA A 91 -0.19 8.64 -12.44
C ALA A 91 -0.79 7.79 -11.30
N ILE A 92 -1.61 6.80 -11.63
CA ILE A 92 -2.20 5.87 -10.65
C ILE A 92 -1.10 5.15 -9.87
N ARG A 93 -0.12 4.54 -10.55
CA ARG A 93 1.02 3.84 -9.91
C ARG A 93 1.80 4.75 -8.96
N ARG A 94 2.08 5.99 -9.37
CA ARG A 94 2.84 6.97 -8.57
C ARG A 94 2.09 7.46 -7.34
N VAL A 95 0.77 7.44 -7.35
CA VAL A 95 -0.06 7.85 -6.20
C VAL A 95 -0.32 6.68 -5.26
N ILE A 96 -0.74 5.53 -5.80
CA ILE A 96 -1.17 4.39 -4.98
C ILE A 96 -0.01 3.73 -4.23
N THR A 97 1.19 3.72 -4.81
CA THR A 97 2.40 3.11 -4.20
C THR A 97 2.79 3.77 -2.88
N PRO A 98 3.08 5.09 -2.82
CA PRO A 98 3.32 5.74 -1.54
C PRO A 98 2.07 5.76 -0.66
N GLY A 99 0.87 5.81 -1.25
CA GLY A 99 -0.40 5.74 -0.52
C GLY A 99 -0.50 4.53 0.40
N TYR A 100 -0.32 3.31 -0.14
CA TYR A 100 -0.41 2.10 0.69
C TYR A 100 0.68 2.04 1.75
N MET A 101 1.90 2.51 1.45
CA MET A 101 3.01 2.50 2.40
C MET A 101 2.71 3.43 3.59
N LEU A 102 2.15 4.62 3.33
CA LEU A 102 1.73 5.56 4.37
C LEU A 102 0.59 4.99 5.21
N VAL A 103 -0.36 4.27 4.60
CA VAL A 103 -1.40 3.53 5.36
C VAL A 103 -0.76 2.50 6.29
N SER A 104 0.14 1.66 5.79
CA SER A 104 0.78 0.64 6.61
C SER A 104 1.60 1.24 7.74
N ILE A 105 2.51 2.18 7.45
CA ILE A 105 3.39 2.80 8.45
C ILE A 105 2.57 3.60 9.46
N GLY A 106 1.68 4.49 9.00
CA GLY A 106 0.86 5.33 9.85
C GLY A 106 -0.07 4.50 10.75
N GLY A 107 -0.76 3.53 10.18
CA GLY A 107 -1.72 2.68 10.90
C GLY A 107 -1.05 1.81 11.97
N LEU A 108 0.03 1.10 11.61
CA LEU A 108 0.75 0.25 12.55
C LEU A 108 1.45 1.07 13.65
N THR A 109 2.10 2.18 13.29
CA THR A 109 2.76 3.03 14.29
C THR A 109 1.73 3.62 15.24
N PHE A 110 0.60 4.13 14.74
CA PHE A 110 -0.48 4.61 15.59
C PHE A 110 -1.02 3.53 16.53
N ALA A 111 -1.27 2.32 16.02
CA ALA A 111 -1.92 1.25 16.75
C ALA A 111 -1.04 0.55 17.81
N TYR A 112 0.29 0.62 17.66
CA TYR A 112 1.25 -0.11 18.51
C TYR A 112 2.24 0.79 19.26
N LEU A 113 2.42 2.06 18.87
CA LEU A 113 3.42 2.98 19.46
C LEU A 113 2.80 4.24 20.09
N GLY A 114 1.63 4.10 20.72
CA GLY A 114 1.08 5.11 21.63
C GLY A 114 0.10 6.11 21.03
N HIS A 115 -0.63 5.75 19.96
CA HIS A 115 -1.78 6.50 19.46
C HIS A 115 -1.53 7.98 19.15
N ASN A 116 -0.33 8.33 18.69
CA ASN A 116 -0.01 9.70 18.32
C ASN A 116 -0.81 10.13 17.06
N TRP A 117 -1.58 11.21 17.19
CA TRP A 117 -2.45 11.74 16.14
C TRP A 117 -1.73 12.02 14.81
N ILE A 118 -0.42 12.33 14.83
CA ILE A 118 0.38 12.53 13.62
C ILE A 118 0.43 11.25 12.78
N PHE A 119 0.65 10.09 13.42
CA PHE A 119 0.67 8.80 12.70
C PHE A 119 -0.72 8.43 12.18
N HIS A 120 -1.78 8.79 12.91
CA HIS A 120 -3.14 8.67 12.39
C HIS A 120 -3.36 9.60 11.18
N GLY A 121 -2.85 10.83 11.21
CA GLY A 121 -2.88 11.74 10.08
C GLY A 121 -2.15 11.20 8.85
N ILE A 122 -0.98 10.58 9.05
CA ILE A 122 -0.24 9.87 7.99
C ILE A 122 -1.06 8.72 7.41
N PHE A 123 -1.73 7.95 8.26
CA PHE A 123 -2.64 6.90 7.84
C PHE A 123 -3.78 7.44 6.96
N LEU A 124 -4.44 8.54 7.39
CA LEU A 124 -5.51 9.18 6.65
C LEU A 124 -5.05 9.78 5.32
N LEU A 125 -3.85 10.38 5.30
CA LEU A 125 -3.23 10.87 4.07
C LEU A 125 -3.00 9.71 3.09
N GLY A 126 -2.45 8.58 3.58
CA GLY A 126 -2.29 7.37 2.77
C GLY A 126 -3.61 6.87 2.19
N GLN A 127 -4.66 6.77 3.01
CA GLN A 127 -6.01 6.39 2.57
C GLN A 127 -6.53 7.33 1.48
N SER A 128 -6.34 8.64 1.66
CA SER A 128 -6.78 9.65 0.71
C SER A 128 -6.07 9.51 -0.64
N LEU A 129 -4.76 9.21 -0.65
CA LEU A 129 -4.02 8.95 -1.89
C LEU A 129 -4.52 7.68 -2.60
N VAL A 130 -4.73 6.58 -1.87
CA VAL A 130 -5.25 5.35 -2.46
C VAL A 130 -6.67 5.56 -3.02
N PHE A 131 -7.53 6.28 -2.28
CA PHE A 131 -8.85 6.66 -2.76
C PHE A 131 -8.77 7.49 -4.04
N TYR A 132 -7.91 8.50 -4.08
CA TYR A 132 -7.68 9.32 -5.27
C TYR A 132 -7.20 8.49 -6.47
N ALA A 133 -6.28 7.55 -6.25
CA ALA A 133 -5.85 6.61 -7.29
C ALA A 133 -7.01 5.73 -7.78
N GLY A 134 -7.91 5.31 -6.89
CA GLY A 134 -9.14 4.59 -7.25
C GLY A 134 -10.09 5.43 -8.12
N VAL A 135 -10.25 6.72 -7.82
CA VAL A 135 -11.03 7.65 -8.67
C VAL A 135 -10.39 7.77 -10.06
N LEU A 136 -9.06 7.93 -10.14
CA LEU A 136 -8.34 7.96 -11.41
C LEU A 136 -8.52 6.66 -12.21
N LEU A 137 -8.48 5.51 -11.53
CA LEU A 137 -8.72 4.21 -12.14
C LEU A 137 -10.15 4.12 -12.69
N ALA A 138 -11.17 4.50 -11.90
CA ALA A 138 -12.56 4.50 -12.35
C ALA A 138 -12.78 5.40 -13.57
N VAL A 139 -12.12 6.55 -13.60
CA VAL A 139 -12.10 7.49 -14.74
C VAL A 139 -11.37 6.91 -15.96
N GLY A 140 -10.34 6.09 -15.75
CA GLY A 140 -9.61 5.39 -16.82
C GLY A 140 -10.38 4.23 -17.43
N LEU A 141 -11.15 3.52 -16.60
CA LEU A 141 -11.94 2.35 -16.98
C LEU A 141 -13.37 2.70 -17.44
N TRP A 142 -13.71 4.00 -17.48
CA TRP A 142 -15.06 4.44 -17.77
C TRP A 142 -15.49 4.05 -19.20
N PRO A 143 -16.58 3.27 -19.38
CA PRO A 143 -16.91 2.67 -20.67
C PRO A 143 -17.35 3.66 -21.75
N TRP A 144 -17.84 4.85 -21.38
CA TRP A 144 -18.13 5.92 -22.36
C TRP A 144 -16.91 6.76 -22.72
N ARG A 145 -15.76 6.52 -22.08
CA ARG A 145 -14.50 7.10 -22.52
C ARG A 145 -14.02 6.21 -23.65
N HIS A 146 -14.15 6.70 -24.89
CA HIS A 146 -13.60 6.01 -26.06
C HIS A 146 -12.13 5.65 -25.78
N PRO A 147 -11.68 4.46 -26.19
CA PRO A 147 -10.43 3.91 -25.71
C PRO A 147 -9.28 4.87 -25.98
N ASN A 148 -8.35 4.91 -25.05
CA ASN A 148 -6.98 5.39 -25.25
C ASN A 148 -6.22 4.48 -26.26
N THR A 149 -6.85 4.14 -27.39
CA THR A 149 -6.32 3.34 -28.51
C THR A 149 -5.54 4.16 -29.53
N GLU A 150 -5.40 5.47 -29.32
CA GLU A 150 -4.44 6.23 -30.11
C GLU A 150 -3.03 5.86 -29.65
N SER A 151 -2.35 5.04 -30.46
CA SER A 151 -0.90 4.99 -30.48
C SER A 151 -0.40 6.44 -30.53
N SER A 152 0.38 6.84 -29.52
CA SER A 152 1.09 8.11 -29.57
C SER A 152 1.83 8.25 -30.91
N PRO A 153 1.82 9.44 -31.55
CA PRO A 153 2.44 9.66 -32.86
C PRO A 153 3.93 9.36 -32.89
#